data_AF-A0A8S9I616-F1
#
_entry.id   AF-A0A8S9I616-F1
#
_cell.length_a   1.000
_cell.length_b   1.000
_cell.length_c   1.000
_cell.angle_alpha   90.00
_cell.angle_beta   90.00
_cell.angle_gamma   90.00
#
_symmetry.space_group_name_H-M   'P 1'
#
loop_
_entity.id
_entity.type
_entity.pdbx_description
1 polymer ?
#
loop_
_entity_poly.entity_id
_entity_poly.type
_entity_poly.pdbx_seq_one_letter_code
_entity_poly.pdbx_strand_id
1 'polypeptide(L)'
;MLIPFVSSGLNLKVDHTYRRAHTGGTGGVKSCTNYSPVVKSLREAKSAGFSDVLFLDAATGRNIEEVSTCNIFVVKENILSTPPISGTILPGITRKSISELAPDIGYQVQERDVSVDELLEAEEVFCTGTAVVVRAVESVTFYETK
;
A
#
# COMPACT_ATOMS: atom_id res chain seq x y z
N MET A 1 -26.07 23.53 6.07
CA MET A 1 -25.82 22.54 5.00
C MET A 1 -24.50 21.85 5.33
N LEU A 2 -24.56 20.79 6.14
CA LEU A 2 -23.39 19.95 6.44
C LEU A 2 -23.20 19.06 5.23
N ILE A 3 -22.10 19.25 4.51
CA ILE A 3 -21.66 18.30 3.49
C ILE A 3 -21.27 17.03 4.26
N PRO A 4 -21.91 15.87 4.04
CA PRO A 4 -21.48 14.65 4.69
C PRO A 4 -20.12 14.30 4.08
N PHE A 5 -19.03 14.54 4.80
CA PHE A 5 -17.71 14.06 4.44
C PHE A 5 -17.62 12.56 4.77
N VAL A 6 -18.46 11.76 4.12
CA VAL A 6 -18.22 10.31 4.05
C VAL A 6 -17.17 10.15 2.96
N SER A 7 -15.90 10.33 3.32
CA SER A 7 -14.82 9.87 2.45
C SER A 7 -14.88 8.35 2.47
N SER A 8 -15.44 7.74 1.43
CA SER A 8 -15.37 6.29 1.23
C SER A 8 -13.90 5.84 1.27
N GLY A 9 -13.66 4.62 1.73
CA GLY A 9 -12.31 4.07 1.77
C GLY A 9 -11.76 3.86 0.37
N LEU A 10 -10.47 3.52 0.27
CA LEU A 10 -9.87 3.15 -1.01
C LEU A 10 -10.37 1.77 -1.43
N ASN A 11 -10.85 1.63 -2.67
CA ASN A 11 -10.96 0.33 -3.33
C ASN A 11 -9.73 0.12 -4.24
N LEU A 12 -8.89 -0.86 -3.91
CA LEU A 12 -7.61 -1.08 -4.57
C LEU A 12 -7.70 -2.23 -5.58
N LYS A 13 -7.03 -2.06 -6.72
CA LYS A 13 -6.73 -3.18 -7.63
C LYS A 13 -5.29 -3.62 -7.44
N VAL A 14 -5.07 -4.91 -7.24
CA VAL A 14 -3.71 -5.48 -7.24
C VAL A 14 -3.21 -5.62 -8.67
N ASP A 15 -2.05 -5.04 -8.97
CA ASP A 15 -1.40 -5.19 -10.27
C ASP A 15 -0.50 -6.42 -10.29
N HIS A 16 -0.95 -7.45 -11.00
CA HIS A 16 -0.19 -8.67 -11.23
C HIS A 16 0.70 -8.59 -12.48
N THR A 17 0.51 -7.59 -13.35
CA THR A 17 1.22 -7.46 -14.63
C THR A 17 2.46 -6.59 -14.53
N TYR A 18 2.34 -5.41 -13.92
CA TYR A 18 3.44 -4.45 -13.80
C TYR A 18 4.04 -4.45 -12.39
N ARG A 19 5.26 -3.94 -12.29
CA ARG A 19 6.01 -3.80 -11.03
C ARG A 19 6.51 -2.37 -10.91
N ARG A 20 6.33 -1.79 -9.72
CA ARG A 20 6.68 -0.39 -9.44
C ARG A 20 8.20 -0.19 -9.38
N ALA A 21 8.88 -1.11 -8.71
CA ALA A 21 10.30 -1.07 -8.44
C ALA A 21 10.89 -2.48 -8.47
N HIS A 22 12.22 -2.55 -8.52
CA HIS A 22 13.00 -3.79 -8.48
C HIS A 22 14.24 -3.54 -7.63
N THR A 23 14.78 -4.59 -7.01
CA THR A 23 16.01 -4.51 -6.20
C THR A 23 17.18 -3.96 -7.03
N GLY A 24 17.94 -3.03 -6.45
CA GLY A 24 19.00 -2.30 -7.15
C GLY A 24 18.51 -1.14 -8.04
N GLY A 25 17.20 -0.96 -8.17
CA GLY A 25 16.58 0.20 -8.81
C GLY A 25 16.52 1.43 -7.90
N THR A 26 15.65 2.39 -8.26
CA THR A 26 15.50 3.65 -7.51
C THR A 26 14.26 3.68 -6.60
N GLY A 27 13.61 2.53 -6.36
CA GLY A 27 12.33 2.44 -5.67
C GLY A 27 12.31 3.06 -4.27
N GLY A 28 13.39 2.88 -3.50
CA GLY A 28 13.56 3.43 -2.16
C GLY A 28 13.96 4.91 -2.10
N VAL A 29 13.99 5.60 -3.24
CA VAL A 29 14.31 7.03 -3.33
C VAL A 29 13.14 7.79 -3.94
N LYS A 30 12.88 9.01 -3.46
CA LYS A 30 11.80 9.87 -3.99
C LYS A 30 12.21 10.51 -5.32
N SER A 31 12.41 9.70 -6.34
CA SER A 31 12.79 10.11 -7.69
C SER A 31 11.58 10.23 -8.61
N CYS A 32 11.60 11.22 -9.52
CA CYS A 32 10.57 11.37 -10.56
C CYS A 32 10.48 10.13 -11.48
N THR A 33 11.59 9.39 -11.63
CA THR A 33 11.68 8.16 -12.44
C THR A 33 10.74 7.05 -11.97
N ASN A 34 10.30 7.09 -10.71
CA ASN A 34 9.42 6.07 -10.13
C ASN A 34 7.92 6.34 -10.35
N TYR A 35 7.55 7.54 -10.80
CA TYR A 35 6.13 7.89 -10.98
C TYR A 35 5.63 7.55 -12.37
N SER A 36 6.46 7.71 -13.41
CA SER A 36 6.08 7.41 -14.79
C SER A 36 5.66 5.95 -15.02
N PRO A 37 6.36 4.93 -14.48
CA PRO A 37 5.97 3.52 -14.65
C PRO A 37 4.60 3.19 -14.06
N VAL A 38 4.18 3.90 -13.00
CA VAL A 38 2.91 3.67 -12.30
C VAL A 38 1.70 4.18 -13.09
N VAL A 39 1.89 5.17 -13.97
CA VAL A 39 0.79 5.89 -14.64
C VAL A 39 -0.11 4.96 -15.45
N LYS A 40 0.47 3.97 -16.15
CA LYS A 40 -0.32 3.05 -16.97
C LYS A 40 -1.27 2.20 -16.10
N SER A 41 -0.72 1.49 -15.13
CA SER A 41 -1.46 0.68 -14.16
C SER A 41 -2.54 1.48 -13.43
N LEU A 42 -2.19 2.69 -12.98
CA LEU A 42 -3.13 3.57 -12.29
C LEU A 42 -4.29 4.00 -13.20
N ARG A 43 -4.02 4.34 -14.48
CA ARG A 43 -5.06 4.70 -15.44
C ARG A 43 -5.99 3.52 -15.74
N GLU A 44 -5.43 2.32 -15.89
CA GLU A 44 -6.20 1.10 -16.12
C GLU A 44 -7.09 0.78 -14.91
N ALA A 45 -6.55 0.86 -13.69
CA ALA A 45 -7.31 0.67 -12.45
C ALA A 45 -8.45 1.68 -12.33
N LYS A 46 -8.18 2.98 -12.54
CA LYS A 46 -9.21 4.03 -12.51
C LYS A 46 -10.29 3.84 -13.57
N SER A 47 -9.89 3.43 -14.78
CA SER A 47 -10.86 3.16 -15.87
C SER A 47 -11.76 1.97 -15.57
N ALA A 48 -11.31 1.04 -14.70
CA ALA A 48 -12.09 -0.08 -14.21
C ALA A 48 -12.85 0.23 -12.90
N GLY A 49 -12.87 1.48 -12.42
CA GLY A 49 -13.65 1.89 -11.25
C GLY A 49 -12.94 1.75 -9.89
N PHE A 50 -11.64 1.47 -9.88
CA PHE A 50 -10.83 1.43 -8.67
C PHE A 50 -10.23 2.80 -8.31
N SER A 51 -9.99 3.03 -7.03
CA SER A 51 -9.45 4.28 -6.50
C SER A 51 -7.96 4.40 -6.80
N ASP A 52 -7.23 3.30 -6.64
CA ASP A 52 -5.79 3.23 -6.79
C ASP A 52 -5.32 1.79 -7.09
N VAL A 53 -4.01 1.62 -7.26
CA VAL A 53 -3.35 0.38 -7.60
C VAL A 53 -2.33 -0.02 -6.53
N LEU A 54 -2.42 -1.28 -6.07
CA LEU A 54 -1.44 -1.91 -5.18
C LEU A 54 -0.44 -2.72 -6.01
N PHE A 55 0.84 -2.48 -5.83
CA PHE A 55 1.91 -3.21 -6.52
C PHE A 55 2.45 -4.35 -5.67
N LEU A 56 2.86 -5.41 -6.36
CA LEU A 56 3.56 -6.54 -5.80
C LEU A 56 5.06 -6.43 -6.03
N ASP A 57 5.82 -7.17 -5.24
CA ASP A 57 7.26 -7.30 -5.39
C ASP A 57 7.61 -7.90 -6.76
N ALA A 58 8.73 -7.45 -7.32
CA ALA A 58 9.17 -7.94 -8.61
C ALA A 58 9.81 -9.33 -8.57
N ALA A 59 10.34 -9.75 -7.42
CA ALA A 59 11.10 -10.99 -7.30
C ALA A 59 10.20 -12.23 -7.35
N THR A 60 9.05 -12.17 -6.69
CA THR A 60 8.12 -13.30 -6.53
C THR A 60 6.73 -12.98 -7.08
N GLY A 61 6.33 -11.71 -7.10
CA GLY A 61 4.99 -11.30 -7.50
C GLY A 61 3.92 -11.80 -6.52
N ARG A 62 4.27 -11.94 -5.24
CA ARG A 62 3.39 -12.48 -4.19
C ARG A 62 3.27 -11.57 -2.97
N ASN A 63 4.28 -10.73 -2.73
CA ASN A 63 4.33 -9.85 -1.58
C ASN A 63 3.92 -8.44 -1.99
N ILE A 64 3.17 -7.76 -1.13
CA ILE A 64 2.73 -6.39 -1.37
C ILE A 64 3.88 -5.41 -1.11
N GLU A 65 3.94 -4.33 -1.88
CA GLU A 65 4.95 -3.26 -1.68
C GLU A 65 4.28 -1.92 -1.35
N GLU A 66 3.73 -1.23 -2.35
CA GLU A 66 3.21 0.13 -2.21
C GLU A 66 1.94 0.34 -3.05
N VAL A 67 1.08 1.25 -2.59
CA VAL A 67 -0.11 1.71 -3.33
C VAL A 67 0.25 2.99 -4.05
N SER A 68 0.52 2.93 -5.36
CA SER A 68 1.01 4.00 -6.25
C SER A 68 2.06 4.98 -5.68
N THR A 69 1.66 5.81 -4.72
CA THR A 69 2.41 6.91 -4.08
C THR A 69 2.34 6.90 -2.54
N CYS A 70 1.78 5.84 -1.94
CA CYS A 70 1.59 5.64 -0.51
C CYS A 70 2.21 4.31 -0.05
N ASN A 71 2.69 4.29 1.19
CA ASN A 71 3.00 3.04 1.88
C ASN A 71 1.70 2.38 2.37
N ILE A 72 1.74 1.07 2.63
CA ILE A 72 0.60 0.28 3.10
C ILE A 72 0.91 -0.41 4.43
N PHE A 73 -0.11 -0.51 5.28
CA PHE A 73 -0.11 -1.29 6.51
C PHE A 73 -1.28 -2.28 6.51
N VAL A 74 -1.06 -3.40 7.17
CA VAL A 74 -2.02 -4.49 7.34
C VAL A 74 -2.09 -4.85 8.82
N VAL A 75 -3.30 -5.00 9.37
CA VAL A 75 -3.55 -5.38 10.76
C VAL A 75 -4.17 -6.77 10.81
N LYS A 76 -3.62 -7.64 11.66
CA LYS A 76 -4.20 -8.95 12.01
C LYS A 76 -3.78 -9.30 13.44
N GLU A 77 -4.72 -9.66 14.30
CA GLU A 77 -4.44 -10.07 15.70
C GLU A 77 -3.56 -9.06 16.48
N ASN A 78 -3.86 -7.75 16.38
CA ASN A 78 -3.06 -6.65 16.96
C ASN A 78 -1.61 -6.53 16.44
N ILE A 79 -1.25 -7.24 15.37
CA ILE A 79 0.03 -7.09 14.69
C ILE A 79 -0.16 -6.13 13.52
N LEU A 80 0.57 -5.01 13.56
CA LEU A 80 0.64 -4.01 12.50
C LEU A 80 1.84 -4.31 11.60
N SER A 81 1.58 -4.93 10.45
CA SER A 81 2.60 -5.34 9.48
C SER A 81 2.73 -4.32 8.34
N THR A 82 3.95 -4.06 7.89
CA THR A 82 4.24 -3.27 6.69
C THR A 82 5.47 -3.80 5.96
N PRO A 83 5.52 -3.74 4.62
CA PRO A 83 6.69 -4.18 3.86
C PRO A 83 7.99 -3.47 4.31
N PRO A 84 9.14 -4.18 4.35
CA PRO A 84 10.39 -3.66 4.89
C PRO A 84 11.06 -2.69 3.91
N ILE A 85 11.80 -1.70 4.41
CA ILE A 85 12.54 -0.76 3.55
C ILE A 85 13.82 -1.44 3.02
N SER A 86 13.66 -2.34 2.04
CA SER A 86 14.73 -3.17 1.46
C SER A 86 15.20 -2.68 0.08
N GLY A 87 14.92 -1.41 -0.26
CA GLY A 87 15.37 -0.73 -1.47
C GLY A 87 14.30 -0.58 -2.56
N THR A 88 13.21 -1.33 -2.51
CA THR A 88 12.05 -1.20 -3.42
C THR A 88 10.89 -0.43 -2.82
N ILE A 89 10.93 -0.05 -1.55
CA ILE A 89 9.86 0.70 -0.86
C ILE A 89 10.40 2.06 -0.43
N LEU A 90 9.62 3.12 -0.67
CA LEU A 90 10.01 4.46 -0.26
C LEU A 90 9.91 4.59 1.28
N PRO A 91 10.95 5.05 1.98
CA PRO A 91 10.90 5.30 3.43
C PRO A 91 10.05 6.53 3.75
N GLY A 92 8.73 6.37 3.72
CA GLY A 92 7.78 7.45 3.98
C GLY A 92 7.86 7.97 5.41
N ILE A 93 7.83 9.29 5.57
CA ILE A 93 7.87 9.92 6.91
C ILE A 93 6.61 9.56 7.71
N THR A 94 5.43 9.58 7.09
CA THR A 94 4.18 9.19 7.77
C THR A 94 4.19 7.70 8.17
N ARG A 95 4.71 6.81 7.31
CA ARG A 95 4.92 5.40 7.66
C ARG A 95 5.78 5.28 8.91
N LYS A 96 6.93 5.97 8.94
CA LYS A 96 7.81 5.98 10.10
C LYS A 96 7.09 6.45 11.36
N SER A 97 6.36 7.56 11.30
CA SER A 97 5.60 8.07 12.45
C SER A 97 4.54 7.09 12.96
N ILE A 98 3.82 6.41 12.06
CA ILE A 98 2.85 5.38 12.45
C ILE A 98 3.54 4.20 13.13
N SER A 99 4.65 3.69 12.57
CA SER A 99 5.43 2.60 13.18
C SER A 99 5.97 2.96 14.58
N GLU A 100 6.32 4.24 14.81
CA GLU A 100 6.81 4.70 16.12
C GLU A 100 5.69 4.86 17.15
N LEU A 101 4.48 5.26 16.73
CA LEU A 101 3.36 5.55 17.63
C LEU A 101 2.43 4.37 17.89
N ALA A 102 2.35 3.40 16.97
CA ALA A 102 1.45 2.26 17.09
C ALA A 102 1.66 1.40 18.37
N PRO A 103 2.90 1.20 18.87
CA PRO A 103 3.12 0.50 20.14
C PRO A 103 2.46 1.17 21.34
N ASP A 104 2.38 2.50 21.35
CA ASP A 104 1.79 3.27 22.47
C ASP A 104 0.30 3.00 22.64
N ILE A 105 -0.36 2.50 21.60
CA ILE A 105 -1.79 2.15 21.57
C ILE A 105 -2.04 0.64 21.50
N GLY A 106 -0.99 -0.19 21.71
CA GLY A 106 -1.13 -1.63 21.91
C GLY A 106 -0.89 -2.51 20.67
N TYR A 107 -0.43 -1.96 19.55
CA TYR A 107 -0.07 -2.76 18.38
C TYR A 107 1.39 -3.24 18.44
N GLN A 108 1.64 -4.48 18.02
CA GLN A 108 2.99 -4.95 17.73
C GLN A 108 3.35 -4.60 16.28
N VAL A 109 4.37 -3.77 16.08
CA VAL A 109 4.81 -3.39 14.73
C VAL A 109 5.80 -4.41 14.16
N GLN A 110 5.55 -4.87 12.93
CA GLN A 110 6.46 -5.76 12.19
C GLN A 110 6.77 -5.20 10.81
N GLU A 111 8.04 -4.91 10.55
CA GLU A 111 8.53 -4.61 9.21
C GLU A 111 8.97 -5.92 8.54
N ARG A 112 8.09 -6.51 7.72
CA ARG A 112 8.32 -7.80 7.07
C ARG A 112 7.53 -7.91 5.78
N ASP A 113 7.89 -8.90 4.96
CA ASP A 113 7.10 -9.23 3.78
C ASP A 113 5.68 -9.64 4.21
N VAL A 114 4.70 -9.16 3.43
CA VAL A 114 3.27 -9.45 3.61
C VAL A 114 2.78 -9.99 2.27
N SER A 115 2.24 -11.20 2.24
CA SER A 115 1.72 -11.79 1.01
C SER A 115 0.35 -11.20 0.64
N VAL A 116 -0.05 -11.33 -0.62
CA VAL A 116 -1.42 -10.97 -1.03
C VAL A 116 -2.46 -11.81 -0.29
N ASP A 117 -2.18 -13.09 -0.04
CA ASP A 117 -3.10 -13.95 0.71
C ASP A 117 -3.28 -13.45 2.14
N GLU A 118 -2.20 -13.02 2.80
CA GLU A 118 -2.28 -12.43 4.14
C GLU A 118 -3.05 -11.10 4.13
N LEU A 119 -2.84 -10.27 3.10
CA LEU A 119 -3.58 -9.02 2.92
C LEU A 119 -5.10 -9.26 2.80
N LEU A 120 -5.51 -10.30 2.06
CA LEU A 120 -6.93 -10.64 1.88
C LEU A 120 -7.59 -11.18 3.16
N GLU A 121 -6.81 -11.68 4.11
CA GLU A 121 -7.28 -12.14 5.41
C GLU A 121 -7.13 -11.09 6.53
N ALA A 122 -6.77 -9.86 6.19
CA ALA A 122 -6.53 -8.80 7.18
C ALA A 122 -7.81 -8.27 7.81
N GLU A 123 -7.72 -7.84 9.07
CA GLU A 123 -8.81 -7.17 9.78
C GLU A 123 -8.92 -5.70 9.37
N GLU A 124 -7.78 -5.03 9.21
CA GLU A 124 -7.71 -3.65 8.73
C GLU A 124 -6.57 -3.46 7.75
N VAL A 125 -6.78 -2.57 6.79
CA VAL A 125 -5.77 -2.17 5.80
C VAL A 125 -5.84 -0.66 5.63
N PHE A 126 -4.69 0.01 5.65
CA PHE A 126 -4.65 1.45 5.41
C PHE A 126 -3.36 1.89 4.71
N CYS A 127 -3.49 2.98 3.96
CA CYS A 127 -2.40 3.65 3.28
C CYS A 127 -1.88 4.83 4.11
N THR A 128 -0.58 5.10 4.02
CA THR A 128 0.04 6.27 4.63
C THR A 128 0.85 7.07 3.63
N GLY A 129 0.83 8.40 3.77
CA GLY A 129 1.59 9.31 2.93
C GLY A 129 1.22 10.76 3.21
N THR A 130 2.10 11.71 2.88
CA THR A 130 1.92 13.13 3.23
C THR A 130 0.57 13.70 2.78
N ALA A 131 0.08 13.31 1.59
CA ALA A 131 -1.16 13.84 1.04
C ALA A 131 -2.43 13.26 1.68
N VAL A 132 -2.35 12.04 2.20
CA VAL A 132 -3.52 11.30 2.71
C VAL A 132 -3.49 11.12 4.23
N VAL A 133 -2.34 11.38 4.86
CA VAL A 133 -2.02 11.07 6.25
C VAL A 133 -2.23 9.58 6.53
N VAL A 134 -3.43 9.20 6.95
CA VAL A 134 -3.89 7.82 7.10
C VAL A 134 -5.18 7.68 6.31
N ARG A 135 -5.25 6.71 5.40
CA ARG A 135 -6.44 6.47 4.59
C ARG A 135 -6.80 5.00 4.58
N ALA A 136 -7.98 4.68 5.10
CA ALA A 136 -8.50 3.32 5.13
C ALA A 136 -8.68 2.74 3.71
N VAL A 137 -8.43 1.44 3.58
CA VAL A 137 -8.73 0.64 2.41
C VAL A 137 -9.98 -0.17 2.72
N GLU A 138 -11.00 0.00 1.90
CA GLU A 138 -12.32 -0.63 2.09
C GLU A 138 -12.42 -1.99 1.39
N SER A 139 -11.71 -2.15 0.27
CA SER A 139 -11.67 -3.42 -0.45
C SER A 139 -10.40 -3.53 -1.28
N VAL A 140 -9.90 -4.75 -1.44
CA VAL A 140 -8.79 -5.08 -2.33
C VAL A 140 -9.27 -6.12 -3.33
N THR A 141 -9.03 -5.93 -4.62
CA THR A 141 -9.38 -6.93 -5.64
C THR A 141 -8.12 -7.50 -6.26
N PHE A 142 -7.98 -8.83 -6.19
CA PHE A 142 -6.91 -9.60 -6.80
C PHE A 142 -7.50 -10.63 -7.76
N TYR A 143 -7.22 -10.47 -9.06
CA TYR A 143 -7.91 -11.19 -10.14
C TYR A 143 -9.43 -10.99 -10.09
N GLU A 144 -10.21 -12.06 -9.96
CA GLU A 144 -11.68 -12.04 -9.77
C GLU A 144 -12.08 -12.10 -8.29
N THR A 145 -11.13 -12.31 -7.38
CA THR A 145 -11.36 -12.39 -5.94
C THR A 145 -11.38 -10.98 -5.35
N LYS A 146 -12.45 -10.70 -4.60
CA LYS A 146 -12.60 -9.50 -3.77
C LYS A 146 -12.28 -9.81 -2.32
#